data_AF-A0A9K3NIE3-F1
#
_entry.id   AF-A0A9K3NIE3-F1
#
_cell.length_a   1.000
_cell.length_b   1.000
_cell.length_c   1.000
_cell.angle_alpha   90.00
_cell.angle_beta   90.00
_cell.angle_gamma   90.00
#
_symmetry.space_group_name_H-M   'P 1'
#
loop_
_entity.id
_entity.type
_entity.pdbx_description
1 polymer ?
#
loop_
_entity_poly.entity_id
_entity_poly.type
_entity_poly.pdbx_seq_one_letter_code
_entity_poly.pdbx_strand_id
1 'polypeptide(L)'
;MKEMNIEHTFTSVAHPQGNGQVESVNKCIVEGIKARLGTRRRGWVDELPSILWAHRTMPKTSTGETPFSLVYGSEVVIPAEIGLPSPRMTAVNAVDNEAERRLDLDLLEERREIARIREAKYKTQLERYYNTRVRICTFNPGEYVFRDNEASNAERPGKLAPKWEGPYLIHEVLGKGAYKLRTLDGHILPRTWNAQQLRKCYM
;
A
#
# COMPACT_ATOMS: atom_id res chain seq x y z
N MET A 1 5.43 -21.29 5.09
CA MET A 1 4.22 -20.44 5.16
C MET A 1 3.03 -21.18 5.78
N LYS A 2 2.66 -22.38 5.30
CA LYS A 2 1.64 -23.22 5.97
C LYS A 2 2.02 -23.61 7.40
N GLU A 3 3.31 -23.84 7.66
CA GLU A 3 3.83 -24.11 9.02
C GLU A 3 3.70 -22.94 10.00
N MET A 4 3.55 -21.70 9.52
CA MET A 4 3.34 -20.51 10.35
C MET A 4 1.87 -20.07 10.38
N ASN A 5 0.95 -20.86 9.80
CA ASN A 5 -0.47 -20.52 9.65
C ASN A 5 -0.71 -19.16 8.96
N ILE A 6 0.12 -18.81 7.97
CA ILE A 6 0.02 -17.55 7.20
C ILE A 6 -0.68 -17.84 5.87
N GLU A 7 -1.82 -17.17 5.64
CA GLU A 7 -2.52 -17.17 4.35
C GLU A 7 -1.88 -16.15 3.40
N HIS A 8 -1.62 -16.59 2.16
CA HIS A 8 -1.01 -15.74 1.13
C HIS A 8 -2.04 -15.33 0.08
N THR A 9 -2.39 -14.05 0.06
CA THR A 9 -3.35 -13.48 -0.88
C THR A 9 -2.62 -12.71 -1.98
N PHE A 10 -2.94 -12.99 -3.25
CA PHE A 10 -2.34 -12.31 -4.40
C PHE A 10 -3.22 -11.17 -4.91
N THR A 11 -2.60 -10.07 -5.33
CA THR A 11 -3.26 -8.99 -6.07
C THR A 11 -3.41 -9.35 -7.55
N SER A 12 -4.37 -8.71 -8.25
CA SER A 12 -4.52 -8.85 -9.71
C SER A 12 -3.23 -8.52 -10.46
N VAL A 13 -3.05 -9.13 -11.62
CA VAL A 13 -1.85 -8.97 -12.46
C VAL A 13 -1.63 -7.50 -12.77
N ALA A 14 -0.40 -7.02 -12.62
CA ALA A 14 0.02 -5.65 -12.94
C ALA A 14 -0.95 -4.56 -12.43
N HIS A 15 -1.59 -4.80 -11.29
CA HIS A 15 -2.46 -3.84 -10.61
C HIS A 15 -1.82 -3.36 -9.30
N PRO A 16 -0.77 -2.50 -9.40
CA PRO A 16 0.01 -2.02 -8.26
C PRO A 16 -0.86 -1.36 -7.17
N GLN A 17 -1.98 -0.74 -7.57
CA GLN A 17 -2.95 -0.13 -6.66
C GLN A 17 -3.53 -1.13 -5.64
N GLY A 18 -3.58 -2.43 -5.96
CA GLY A 18 -3.98 -3.48 -5.03
C GLY A 18 -3.04 -3.65 -3.83
N ASN A 19 -1.79 -3.21 -3.94
CA ASN A 19 -0.80 -3.16 -2.86
C ASN A 19 -0.42 -1.72 -2.49
N GLY A 20 -1.31 -0.77 -2.76
CA GLY A 20 -1.01 0.67 -2.73
C GLY A 20 -0.50 1.21 -1.39
N GLN A 21 -0.82 0.56 -0.25
CA GLN A 21 -0.27 0.94 1.05
C GLN A 21 1.25 0.72 1.11
N VAL A 22 1.73 -0.46 0.69
CA VAL A 22 3.16 -0.78 0.65
C VAL A 22 3.87 0.12 -0.36
N GLU A 23 3.25 0.36 -1.52
CA GLU A 23 3.82 1.25 -2.53
C GLU A 23 3.94 2.70 -2.06
N SER A 24 2.95 3.21 -1.32
CA SER A 24 3.00 4.53 -0.70
C SER A 24 4.15 4.64 0.31
N VAL A 25 4.32 3.61 1.16
CA VAL A 25 5.44 3.55 2.12
C VAL A 25 6.78 3.50 1.38
N ASN A 26 6.90 2.66 0.35
CA ASN A 26 8.11 2.57 -0.47
C ASN A 26 8.45 3.92 -1.12
N LYS A 27 7.45 4.65 -1.61
CA LYS A 27 7.62 6.00 -2.15
C LYS A 27 8.20 6.95 -1.09
N CYS A 28 7.63 6.98 0.12
CA CYS A 28 8.15 7.81 1.22
C CYS A 28 9.60 7.45 1.58
N ILE A 29 9.94 6.16 1.64
CA ILE A 29 11.31 5.71 1.93
C ILE A 29 12.27 6.19 0.83
N VAL A 30 11.92 5.99 -0.43
CA VAL A 30 12.74 6.40 -1.58
C VAL A 30 12.91 7.92 -1.61
N GLU A 31 11.87 8.70 -1.30
CA GLU A 31 11.97 10.16 -1.17
C GLU A 31 12.92 10.58 -0.04
N GLY A 32 12.85 9.92 1.12
CA GLY A 32 13.79 10.13 2.22
C GLY A 32 15.25 9.83 1.83
N ILE A 33 15.48 8.75 1.08
CA ILE A 33 16.81 8.39 0.57
C ILE A 33 17.32 9.48 -0.39
N LYS A 34 16.48 9.93 -1.33
CA LYS A 34 16.83 10.99 -2.28
C LYS A 34 17.21 12.29 -1.56
N ALA A 35 16.44 12.66 -0.54
CA ALA A 35 16.69 13.88 0.24
C ALA A 35 18.02 13.82 1.00
N ARG A 36 18.37 12.66 1.58
CA ARG A 36 19.60 12.47 2.36
C ARG A 36 20.86 12.35 1.49
N LEU A 37 20.77 11.66 0.36
CA LEU A 37 21.93 11.41 -0.49
C LEU A 37 22.33 12.57 -1.39
N GLY A 38 21.40 13.48 -1.72
CA GLY A 38 21.66 14.60 -2.62
C GLY A 38 22.38 14.16 -3.90
N THR A 39 23.58 14.70 -4.13
CA THR A 39 24.42 14.37 -5.30
C THR A 39 25.35 13.16 -5.10
N ARG A 40 25.59 12.71 -3.86
CA ARG A 40 26.56 11.63 -3.56
C ARG A 40 26.15 10.25 -4.08
N ARG A 41 24.85 10.02 -4.34
CA ARG A 41 24.25 8.82 -4.99
C ARG A 41 24.79 7.44 -4.51
N ARG A 42 25.43 7.34 -3.34
CA ARG A 42 26.01 6.13 -2.73
C ARG A 42 25.83 6.21 -1.21
N GLY A 43 25.82 5.05 -0.53
CA GLY A 43 25.68 4.99 0.93
C GLY A 43 24.25 5.08 1.46
N TRP A 44 23.24 4.74 0.65
CA TRP A 44 21.83 4.77 1.11
C TRP A 44 21.56 3.83 2.30
N VAL A 45 22.34 2.76 2.42
CA VAL A 45 22.21 1.77 3.50
C VAL A 45 22.48 2.42 4.86
N ASP A 46 23.47 3.32 4.93
CA ASP A 46 23.84 4.01 6.18
C ASP A 46 22.78 5.02 6.60
N GLU A 47 22.04 5.59 5.64
CA GLU A 47 20.95 6.55 5.88
C GLU A 47 19.60 5.87 6.16
N LEU A 48 19.46 4.59 5.80
CA LEU A 48 18.19 3.86 5.91
C LEU A 48 17.65 3.82 7.36
N PRO A 49 18.45 3.56 8.41
CA PRO A 49 17.96 3.63 9.79
C PRO A 49 17.38 4.99 10.15
N SER A 50 18.02 6.08 9.74
CA SER A 50 17.57 7.45 9.99
C SER A 50 16.25 7.76 9.28
N ILE A 51 16.07 7.27 8.06
CA ILE A 51 14.85 7.45 7.28
C ILE A 51 13.70 6.63 7.88
N LEU A 52 13.96 5.38 8.25
CA LEU A 52 12.97 4.53 8.93
C LEU A 52 12.59 5.09 10.30
N TRP A 53 13.55 5.69 11.02
CA TRP A 53 13.28 6.40 12.27
C TRP A 53 12.29 7.53 12.03
N ALA A 54 12.62 8.48 11.13
CA ALA A 54 11.73 9.59 10.80
C ALA A 54 10.33 9.10 10.36
N HIS A 55 10.27 8.04 9.55
CA HIS A 55 9.00 7.45 9.13
C HIS A 55 8.13 6.95 10.30
N ARG A 56 8.76 6.38 11.35
CA ARG A 56 8.07 5.83 12.52
C ARG A 56 7.67 6.91 13.54
N THR A 57 8.43 8.00 13.61
CA THR A 57 8.27 9.03 14.66
C THR A 57 7.58 10.30 14.18
N MET A 58 7.29 10.42 12.88
CA MET A 58 6.54 11.56 12.35
C MET A 58 5.04 11.23 12.25
N PRO A 59 4.16 12.16 12.65
CA PRO A 59 2.72 11.94 12.57
C PRO A 59 2.29 11.86 11.09
N LYS A 60 1.42 10.90 10.78
CA LYS A 60 0.85 10.77 9.43
C LYS A 60 -0.33 11.70 9.27
N THR A 61 -0.43 12.40 8.14
CA THR A 61 -1.57 13.28 7.84
C THR A 61 -2.91 12.56 7.80
N SER A 62 -2.91 11.26 7.48
CA SER A 62 -4.12 10.43 7.42
C SER A 62 -4.67 10.04 8.80
N THR A 63 -3.81 9.85 9.80
CA THR A 63 -4.21 9.41 11.17
C THR A 63 -4.08 10.52 12.21
N GLY A 64 -3.17 11.47 12.00
CA GLY A 64 -2.73 12.45 13.00
C GLY A 64 -1.76 11.90 14.05
N GLU A 65 -1.46 10.61 14.01
CA GLU A 65 -0.67 9.89 15.01
C GLU A 65 0.65 9.40 14.40
N THR A 66 1.66 9.16 15.24
CA THR A 66 2.91 8.53 14.78
C THR A 66 2.73 7.00 14.70
N PRO A 67 3.33 6.32 13.71
CA PRO A 67 3.31 4.86 13.69
C PRO A 67 3.87 4.22 14.96
N PHE A 68 4.87 4.86 15.60
CA PHE A 68 5.44 4.38 16.85
C PHE A 68 4.42 4.38 17.98
N SER A 69 3.68 5.47 18.20
CA SER A 69 2.71 5.54 19.29
C SER A 69 1.52 4.60 19.10
N LEU A 70 1.08 4.37 17.87
CA LEU A 70 0.05 3.36 17.57
C LEU A 70 0.49 1.92 17.86
N VAL A 71 1.79 1.63 17.81
CA VAL A 71 2.33 0.30 18.13
C VAL A 71 2.56 0.16 19.63
N TYR A 72 3.20 1.15 20.24
CA TYR A 72 3.75 1.04 21.59
C TYR A 72 2.96 1.78 22.67
N GLY A 73 1.88 2.50 22.35
CA GLY A 73 1.08 3.23 23.34
C GLY A 73 1.54 4.66 23.61
N SER A 74 2.82 4.96 23.44
CA SER A 74 3.41 6.25 23.84
C SER A 74 4.31 6.81 22.75
N GLU A 75 4.56 8.11 22.76
CA GLU A 75 5.53 8.73 21.85
C GLU A 75 6.97 8.40 22.24
N VAL A 76 7.81 8.23 21.22
CA VAL A 76 9.23 7.90 21.42
C VAL A 76 9.98 9.06 22.07
N VAL A 77 11.04 8.77 22.84
CA VAL A 77 12.04 9.80 23.20
C VAL A 77 12.93 9.95 21.98
N ILE A 78 12.97 11.13 21.35
CA ILE A 78 13.82 11.33 20.18
C ILE A 78 15.28 11.57 20.60
N PRO A 79 16.29 11.21 19.79
CA PRO A 79 17.70 11.41 20.14
C PRO A 79 18.07 12.85 20.50
N ALA A 80 17.36 13.84 19.93
CA ALA A 80 17.55 15.25 20.27
C ALA A 80 17.19 15.55 21.74
N GLU A 81 16.16 14.92 22.29
CA GLU A 81 15.79 15.04 23.70
C GLU A 81 16.82 14.38 24.63
N ILE A 82 17.54 13.36 24.15
CA ILE A 82 18.62 12.72 24.89
C ILE A 82 19.86 13.61 24.93
N GLY A 83 20.23 14.21 23.80
CA GLY A 83 21.37 15.12 23.71
C GLY A 83 21.17 16.45 24.45
N LEU A 84 19.91 16.92 24.55
CA LEU A 84 19.49 18.09 25.30
C LEU A 84 18.34 17.66 26.22
N PRO A 85 18.61 17.32 27.49
CA PRO A 85 17.62 16.73 28.40
C PRO A 85 16.31 17.50 28.38
N SER A 86 15.30 16.91 27.77
CA SER A 86 13.97 17.50 27.73
C SER A 86 13.31 17.44 29.10
N PRO A 87 12.26 18.25 29.38
CA PRO A 87 11.53 18.17 30.64
C PRO A 87 11.07 16.75 30.99
N ARG A 88 10.73 15.96 29.97
CA ARG A 88 10.36 14.54 30.08
C ARG A 88 11.49 13.67 30.61
N MET A 89 12.74 13.99 30.27
CA MET A 89 13.93 13.29 30.77
C MET A 89 14.36 13.78 32.16
N THR A 90 14.17 15.05 32.47
CA THR A 90 14.53 15.60 33.79
C THR A 90 13.54 15.19 34.88
N ALA A 91 12.28 14.91 34.51
CA ALA A 91 11.21 14.53 35.44
C ALA A 91 11.00 13.01 35.56
N VAL A 92 11.97 12.19 35.16
CA VAL A 92 11.84 10.72 35.21
C VAL A 92 11.66 10.23 36.65
N ASN A 93 10.47 9.73 36.95
CA ASN A 93 10.17 8.98 38.16
C ASN A 93 9.64 7.60 37.76
N ALA A 94 10.31 6.54 38.20
CA ALA A 94 9.98 5.17 37.82
C ALA A 94 8.56 4.74 38.23
N VAL A 95 8.06 5.23 39.36
CA VAL A 95 6.73 4.85 39.88
C VAL A 95 5.63 5.55 39.07
N ASP A 96 5.78 6.85 38.83
CA ASP A 96 4.80 7.64 38.08
C ASP A 96 4.79 7.21 36.59
N ASN A 97 5.97 6.97 36.00
CA ASN A 97 6.09 6.52 34.61
C ASN A 97 5.41 5.16 34.37
N GLU A 98 5.48 4.23 35.33
CA GLU A 98 4.82 2.92 35.20
C GLU A 98 3.28 3.07 35.27
N ALA A 99 2.79 3.96 36.13
CA ALA A 99 1.36 4.26 36.21
C ALA A 99 0.85 4.93 34.91
N GLU A 100 1.58 5.93 34.40
CA GLU A 100 1.26 6.58 33.11
C GLU A 100 1.35 5.58 31.95
N ARG A 101 2.37 4.72 31.94
CA ARG A 101 2.53 3.68 30.91
C ARG A 101 1.34 2.74 30.87
N ARG A 102 0.75 2.40 32.02
CA ARG A 102 -0.44 1.55 32.08
C ARG A 102 -1.65 2.25 31.49
N LEU A 103 -1.86 3.52 31.84
CA LEU A 103 -2.93 4.33 31.27
C LEU A 103 -2.79 4.48 29.75
N ASP A 104 -1.57 4.69 29.25
CA ASP A 104 -1.30 4.75 27.81
C ASP A 104 -1.68 3.46 27.08
N LEU A 105 -1.42 2.30 27.70
CA LEU A 105 -1.79 0.99 27.15
C LEU A 105 -3.30 0.75 27.20
N ASP A 106 -3.96 1.17 28.28
CA ASP A 106 -5.42 1.05 28.42
C ASP A 106 -6.15 1.90 27.35
N LEU A 107 -5.63 3.10 27.04
CA LEU A 107 -6.18 4.01 26.02
C LEU A 107 -5.72 3.71 24.59
N LEU A 108 -4.75 2.80 24.41
CA LEU A 108 -4.14 2.54 23.11
C LEU A 108 -5.15 2.04 22.07
N GLU A 109 -6.07 1.16 22.48
CA GLU A 109 -7.06 0.63 21.53
C GLU A 109 -8.06 1.70 21.08
N GLU A 110 -8.44 2.63 21.97
CA GLU A 110 -9.28 3.77 21.62
C GLU A 110 -8.57 4.69 20.61
N ARG A 111 -7.28 4.98 20.85
CA ARG A 111 -6.45 5.77 19.92
C ARG A 111 -6.33 5.09 18.56
N ARG A 112 -6.15 3.76 18.53
CA ARG A 112 -6.14 2.98 17.29
C ARG A 112 -7.46 3.07 16.55
N GLU A 113 -8.58 2.98 17.26
CA GLU A 113 -9.89 3.09 16.64
C GLU A 113 -10.14 4.48 16.03
N ILE A 114 -9.79 5.55 16.77
CA ILE A 114 -9.86 6.92 16.26
C ILE A 114 -8.96 7.07 15.01
N ALA A 115 -7.74 6.53 15.05
CA ALA A 115 -6.83 6.54 13.91
C ALA A 115 -7.40 5.79 12.70
N ARG A 116 -8.02 4.62 12.90
CA ARG A 116 -8.72 3.86 11.84
C ARG A 116 -9.85 4.66 11.23
N ILE A 117 -10.68 5.32 12.04
CA ILE A 117 -11.79 6.15 11.56
C ILE A 117 -11.26 7.32 10.71
N ARG A 118 -10.22 8.01 11.18
CA ARG A 118 -9.58 9.11 10.43
C ARG A 118 -8.98 8.62 9.11
N GLU A 119 -8.27 7.49 9.14
CA GLU A 119 -7.68 6.89 7.95
C GLU A 119 -8.76 6.50 6.93
N ALA A 120 -9.85 5.88 7.39
CA ALA A 120 -10.98 5.52 6.53
C ALA A 120 -11.60 6.76 5.89
N LYS A 121 -11.86 7.81 6.67
CA LYS A 121 -12.38 9.10 6.17
C LYS A 121 -11.44 9.71 5.14
N TYR A 122 -10.14 9.72 5.41
CA TYR A 122 -9.12 10.23 4.49
C TYR A 122 -9.11 9.44 3.17
N LYS A 123 -9.12 8.11 3.24
CA LYS A 123 -9.20 7.23 2.07
C LYS A 123 -10.46 7.49 1.25
N THR A 124 -11.63 7.58 1.88
CA THR A 124 -12.89 7.88 1.17
C THR A 124 -12.84 9.23 0.45
N GLN A 125 -12.25 10.27 1.05
CA GLN A 125 -12.09 11.57 0.38
C GLN A 125 -11.17 11.46 -0.85
N LEU A 126 -10.05 10.75 -0.71
CA LEU A 126 -9.10 10.54 -1.80
C LEU A 126 -9.72 9.71 -2.94
N GLU A 127 -10.45 8.65 -2.60
CA GLU A 127 -11.20 7.82 -3.55
C GLU A 127 -12.25 8.63 -4.30
N ARG A 128 -13.03 9.48 -3.61
CA ARG A 128 -14.00 10.37 -4.28
C ARG A 128 -13.31 11.28 -5.27
N TYR A 129 -12.22 11.93 -4.86
CA TYR A 129 -11.46 12.81 -5.75
C TYR A 129 -10.93 12.04 -6.98
N TYR A 130 -10.37 10.85 -6.79
CA TYR A 130 -9.87 10.04 -7.90
C TYR A 130 -10.99 9.56 -8.82
N ASN A 131 -12.06 9.00 -8.26
CA ASN A 131 -13.18 8.44 -9.02
C ASN A 131 -13.93 9.49 -9.86
N THR A 132 -13.92 10.77 -9.48
CA THR A 132 -14.49 11.83 -10.33
C THR A 132 -13.84 11.92 -11.72
N ARG A 133 -12.61 11.43 -11.88
CA ARG A 133 -11.82 11.52 -13.12
C ARG A 133 -11.72 10.19 -13.87
N VAL A 134 -12.20 9.09 -13.29
CA VAL A 134 -12.05 7.75 -13.88
C VAL A 134 -13.23 7.44 -14.80
N ARG A 135 -12.94 7.07 -16.05
CA ARG A 135 -13.93 6.42 -16.92
C ARG A 135 -14.02 4.95 -16.55
N ILE A 136 -15.17 4.53 -16.04
CA ILE A 136 -15.43 3.14 -15.69
C ILE A 136 -15.66 2.36 -16.99
N CYS A 137 -14.80 1.39 -17.27
CA CYS A 137 -15.03 0.39 -18.32
C CYS A 137 -15.55 -0.87 -17.64
N THR A 138 -16.78 -1.28 -17.95
CA THR A 138 -17.38 -2.53 -17.46
C THR A 138 -17.55 -3.50 -18.60
N PHE A 139 -17.42 -4.78 -18.27
CA PHE A 139 -17.64 -5.89 -19.18
C PHE A 139 -18.58 -6.92 -18.54
N ASN A 140 -19.28 -7.67 -19.38
CA ASN A 140 -20.21 -8.71 -18.95
C ASN A 140 -19.65 -10.13 -19.21
N PRO A 141 -20.04 -11.14 -18.43
CA PRO A 141 -19.73 -12.54 -18.74
C PRO A 141 -20.16 -12.89 -20.17
N GLY A 142 -19.31 -13.60 -20.90
CA GLY A 142 -19.53 -13.96 -22.30
C GLY A 142 -19.01 -12.94 -23.32
N GLU A 143 -18.64 -11.72 -22.91
CA GLU A 143 -18.02 -10.77 -23.82
C GLU A 143 -16.57 -11.15 -24.16
N TYR A 144 -16.17 -10.87 -25.40
CA TYR A 144 -14.79 -11.04 -25.84
C TYR A 144 -13.95 -9.81 -25.50
N VAL A 145 -12.75 -10.06 -25.00
CA VAL A 145 -11.78 -9.03 -24.63
C VAL A 145 -10.37 -9.41 -25.07
N PHE A 146 -9.59 -8.40 -25.43
CA PHE A 146 -8.14 -8.51 -25.47
C PHE A 146 -7.56 -8.15 -24.11
N ARG A 147 -6.43 -8.77 -23.75
CA ARG A 147 -5.64 -8.43 -22.56
C ARG A 147 -4.38 -7.67 -22.97
N ASP A 148 -3.93 -6.78 -22.10
CA ASP A 148 -2.68 -6.04 -22.30
C ASP A 148 -1.46 -6.99 -22.23
N ASN A 149 -0.66 -6.99 -23.29
CA ASN A 149 0.52 -7.83 -23.42
C ASN A 149 1.68 -7.35 -22.53
N GLU A 150 1.76 -6.06 -22.19
CA GLU A 150 2.75 -5.58 -21.19
C GLU A 150 2.46 -6.17 -19.80
N ALA A 151 1.18 -6.39 -19.47
CA ALA A 151 0.76 -7.00 -18.23
C ALA A 151 0.85 -8.53 -18.25
N SER A 152 0.60 -9.17 -19.41
CA SER A 152 0.67 -10.64 -19.55
C SER A 152 2.09 -11.15 -19.72
N ASN A 153 2.95 -10.37 -20.39
CA ASN A 153 4.28 -10.77 -20.86
C ASN A 153 4.24 -12.10 -21.63
N ALA A 154 3.13 -12.36 -22.35
CA ALA A 154 2.94 -13.61 -23.09
C ALA A 154 3.79 -13.65 -24.36
N GLU A 155 3.91 -12.51 -25.04
CA GLU A 155 4.95 -12.29 -26.05
C GLU A 155 6.00 -11.34 -25.49
N ARG A 156 7.26 -11.47 -25.95
CA ARG A 156 8.33 -10.57 -25.50
C ARG A 156 7.96 -9.12 -25.86
N PRO A 157 7.83 -8.21 -24.88
CA PRO A 157 7.49 -6.83 -25.14
C PRO A 157 8.63 -6.19 -25.93
N GLY A 158 8.27 -5.56 -27.04
CA GLY A 158 9.20 -4.88 -27.94
C GLY A 158 8.49 -3.76 -28.68
N LYS A 159 9.25 -2.81 -29.25
CA LYS A 159 8.69 -1.61 -29.91
C LYS A 159 7.70 -1.94 -31.05
N LEU A 160 7.78 -3.15 -31.61
CA LEU A 160 6.92 -3.66 -32.69
C LEU A 160 6.03 -4.84 -32.29
N ALA A 161 6.07 -5.27 -31.02
CA ALA A 161 5.21 -6.35 -30.54
C ALA A 161 3.75 -5.86 -30.42
N PRO A 162 2.76 -6.72 -30.67
CA PRO A 162 1.36 -6.37 -30.46
C PRO A 162 1.14 -6.04 -28.97
N LYS A 163 0.50 -4.89 -28.71
CA LYS A 163 0.20 -4.44 -27.34
C LYS A 163 -0.95 -5.20 -26.70
N TRP A 164 -1.80 -5.82 -27.52
CA TRP A 164 -3.02 -6.49 -27.09
C TRP A 164 -2.98 -7.94 -27.56
N GLU A 165 -3.30 -8.86 -26.67
CA GLU A 165 -3.29 -10.30 -26.90
C GLU A 165 -4.69 -10.87 -26.71
N GLY A 166 -5.05 -11.89 -27.49
CA GLY A 166 -6.34 -12.58 -27.39
C GLY A 166 -6.94 -12.85 -28.76
N PRO A 167 -8.22 -13.23 -28.82
CA PRO A 167 -9.28 -12.88 -27.86
C PRO A 167 -9.46 -13.87 -26.70
N TYR A 168 -9.98 -13.36 -25.57
CA TYR A 168 -10.42 -14.11 -24.40
C TYR A 168 -11.89 -13.84 -24.11
N LEU A 169 -12.54 -14.75 -23.39
CA LEU A 169 -13.92 -14.61 -22.96
C LEU A 169 -13.99 -14.30 -21.46
N ILE A 170 -14.86 -13.39 -21.05
CA ILE A 170 -15.07 -13.13 -19.63
C ILE A 170 -15.88 -14.26 -19.01
N HIS A 171 -15.24 -14.97 -18.09
CA HIS A 171 -15.86 -16.07 -17.36
C HIS A 171 -16.71 -15.55 -16.19
N GLU A 172 -16.14 -14.67 -15.38
CA GLU A 172 -16.73 -14.22 -14.13
C GLU A 172 -16.31 -12.78 -13.82
N VAL A 173 -17.24 -11.99 -13.27
CA VAL A 173 -17.00 -10.64 -12.75
C VAL A 173 -16.86 -10.73 -11.23
N LEU A 174 -15.68 -10.41 -10.71
CA LEU A 174 -15.37 -10.50 -9.28
C LEU A 174 -15.69 -9.22 -8.49
N GLY A 175 -16.17 -8.17 -9.18
CA GLY A 175 -16.44 -6.86 -8.61
C GLY A 175 -15.23 -5.93 -8.59
N LYS A 176 -15.45 -4.63 -8.36
CA LYS A 176 -14.42 -3.57 -8.33
C LYS A 176 -13.51 -3.53 -9.58
N GLY A 177 -14.02 -3.97 -10.74
CA GLY A 177 -13.29 -4.00 -12.00
C GLY A 177 -12.30 -5.16 -12.14
N ALA A 178 -12.41 -6.22 -11.32
CA ALA A 178 -11.64 -7.45 -11.48
C ALA A 178 -12.44 -8.54 -12.22
N TYR A 179 -11.79 -9.25 -13.13
CA TYR A 179 -12.39 -10.25 -14.01
C TYR A 179 -11.57 -11.53 -14.06
N LYS A 180 -12.24 -12.69 -14.17
CA LYS A 180 -11.62 -13.95 -14.60
C LYS A 180 -11.84 -14.14 -16.08
N LEU A 181 -10.76 -14.51 -16.77
CA LEU A 181 -10.78 -14.76 -18.20
C LEU A 181 -10.78 -16.27 -18.48
N ARG A 182 -11.36 -16.65 -19.61
CA ARG A 182 -11.32 -17.98 -20.19
C ARG A 182 -10.77 -17.90 -21.61
N THR A 183 -9.90 -18.83 -21.96
CA THR A 183 -9.42 -19.03 -23.34
C THR A 183 -10.56 -19.50 -24.24
N LEU A 184 -10.40 -19.37 -25.56
CA LEU A 184 -11.36 -19.93 -26.52
C LEU A 184 -11.50 -21.46 -26.38
N ASP A 185 -10.42 -22.14 -25.99
CA ASP A 185 -10.38 -23.59 -25.75
C ASP A 185 -11.06 -24.02 -24.45
N GLY A 186 -11.60 -23.07 -23.67
CA GLY A 186 -12.37 -23.33 -22.46
C GLY A 186 -11.56 -23.35 -21.15
N HIS A 187 -10.23 -23.20 -21.19
CA HIS A 187 -9.41 -23.13 -19.99
C HIS A 187 -9.53 -21.77 -19.28
N ILE A 188 -9.84 -21.80 -17.98
CA ILE A 188 -9.91 -20.61 -17.13
C ILE A 188 -8.49 -20.20 -16.74
N LEU A 189 -8.18 -18.91 -16.88
CA LEU A 189 -6.89 -18.40 -16.47
C LEU A 189 -6.82 -18.34 -14.93
N PRO A 190 -5.69 -18.75 -14.33
CA PRO A 190 -5.56 -18.83 -12.87
C PRO A 190 -5.50 -17.45 -12.19
N ARG A 191 -5.17 -16.39 -12.93
CA ARG A 191 -5.02 -15.03 -12.40
C ARG A 191 -6.20 -14.13 -12.78
N THR A 192 -6.48 -13.17 -11.91
CA THR A 192 -7.49 -12.13 -12.11
C THR A 192 -6.91 -10.90 -12.82
N TRP A 193 -7.74 -10.28 -13.64
CA TRP A 193 -7.36 -9.16 -14.51
C TRP A 193 -8.17 -7.92 -14.19
N ASN A 194 -7.55 -6.74 -14.23
CA ASN A 194 -8.25 -5.47 -14.00
C ASN A 194 -8.87 -4.94 -15.32
N ALA A 195 -10.03 -4.28 -15.24
CA ALA A 195 -10.71 -3.64 -16.36
C ALA A 195 -9.80 -2.74 -17.21
N GLN A 196 -8.84 -2.04 -16.58
CA GLN A 196 -7.89 -1.15 -17.25
C GLN A 196 -6.93 -1.87 -18.21
N GLN A 197 -6.72 -3.17 -17.98
CA GLN A 197 -5.84 -4.03 -18.78
C GLN A 197 -6.62 -4.84 -19.82
N LEU A 198 -7.91 -4.58 -19.95
CA LEU A 198 -8.79 -5.27 -20.88
C LEU A 198 -9.35 -4.27 -21.89
N ARG A 199 -9.52 -4.75 -23.12
CA ARG A 199 -10.15 -3.98 -24.19
C ARG A 199 -11.22 -4.82 -24.86
N LYS A 200 -12.40 -4.24 -25.07
CA LYS A 200 -13.50 -4.93 -25.74
C LYS A 200 -13.06 -5.37 -27.14
N CYS A 201 -13.28 -6.65 -27.44
CA CYS A 201 -13.09 -7.23 -28.76
C CYS A 201 -14.47 -7.40 -29.40
N TYR A 202 -14.64 -6.86 -30.60
CA TYR A 202 -15.83 -7.10 -31.41
C TYR A 202 -15.44 -8.16 -32.44
N MET A 203 -15.92 -9.38 -32.24
CA MET A 203 -15.86 -10.47 -33.22
C MET A 203 -17.19 -10.60 -33.94
#